data_AF-A0A2I0HXI9-F1
#
_entry.id   AF-A0A2I0HXI9-F1
#
_cell.length_a   1.000
_cell.length_b   1.000
_cell.length_c   1.000
_cell.angle_alpha   90.00
_cell.angle_beta   90.00
_cell.angle_gamma   90.00
#
_symmetry.space_group_name_H-M   'P 1'
#
loop_
_entity.id
_entity.type
_entity.pdbx_description
1 polymer ?
#
loop_
_entity_poly.entity_id
_entity_poly.type
_entity_poly.pdbx_seq_one_letter_code
_entity_poly.pdbx_strand_id
1 'polypeptide(L)'
;MLDGVAIKYVAVSREELHGIIKGSGYLCGCHSCNYTKTIYQIVQELRSTPVSLLFDAIQTVFGAPINQKSFRIWKESFQAATHELQRIYSKDEFS
;
A
#
# COMPACT_ATOMS: atom_id res chain seq x y z
N MET A 1 25.91 7.61 4.28
CA MET A 1 26.34 7.56 5.71
C MET A 1 25.37 6.76 6.59
N LEU A 2 24.06 6.69 6.28
CA LEU A 2 23.09 5.93 7.10
C LEU A 2 22.69 4.58 6.51
N ASP A 3 23.21 4.20 5.35
CA ASP A 3 22.92 2.90 4.73
C ASP A 3 23.30 1.74 5.66
N GLY A 4 22.39 0.76 5.79
CA GLY A 4 22.55 -0.39 6.66
C GLY A 4 22.04 -0.18 8.09
N VAL A 5 21.67 1.04 8.49
CA VAL A 5 21.11 1.31 9.83
C VAL A 5 19.72 0.68 9.94
N ALA A 6 19.55 -0.20 10.94
CA ALA A 6 18.26 -0.75 11.31
C ALA A 6 17.39 0.33 11.97
N ILE A 7 16.12 0.37 11.61
CA ILE A 7 15.16 1.35 12.08
C ILE A 7 13.83 0.68 12.43
N LYS A 8 13.06 1.37 13.25
CA LYS A 8 11.69 0.99 13.60
C LYS A 8 10.73 2.12 13.27
N TYR A 9 9.55 1.75 12.79
CA TYR A 9 8.42 2.64 12.59
C TYR A 9 7.26 2.19 13.44
N VAL A 10 6.46 3.14 13.90
CA VAL A 10 5.20 2.85 14.55
C VAL A 10 4.09 3.20 13.56
N ALA A 11 3.35 2.19 13.11
CA ALA A 11 2.16 2.43 12.30
C ALA A 11 1.11 3.17 13.13
N VAL A 12 0.16 3.84 12.47
CA VAL A 12 -0.97 4.51 13.17
C VAL A 12 -1.77 3.51 14.03
N SER A 13 -1.75 2.22 13.67
CA SER A 13 -2.30 1.10 14.45
C SER A 13 -1.52 0.78 15.74
N ARG A 14 -0.43 1.48 16.02
CA ARG A 14 0.55 1.22 17.10
C ARG A 14 1.37 -0.06 16.91
N GLU A 15 1.36 -0.64 15.72
CA GLU A 15 2.21 -1.78 15.39
C GLU A 15 3.63 -1.32 15.09
N GLU A 16 4.62 -1.99 15.69
CA GLU A 16 6.03 -1.77 15.36
C GLU A 16 6.40 -2.51 14.07
N LEU A 17 6.92 -1.75 13.11
CA LEU A 17 7.44 -2.25 11.85
C LEU A 17 8.95 -2.04 11.80
N HIS A 18 9.66 -2.98 11.20
CA HIS A 18 11.12 -2.97 11.10
C HIS A 18 11.55 -2.59 9.69
N GLY A 19 12.72 -1.96 9.56
CA GLY A 19 13.31 -1.67 8.27
C GLY A 19 14.81 -1.40 8.33
N ILE A 20 15.42 -1.21 7.16
CA ILE A 20 16.84 -0.85 7.01
C ILE A 20 16.94 0.33 6.04
N ILE A 21 17.73 1.34 6.39
CA ILE A 21 18.02 2.46 5.48
C ILE A 21 18.88 1.96 4.32
N LYS A 22 18.47 2.26 3.08
CA LYS A 22 19.25 1.96 1.87
C LYS A 22 19.05 3.04 0.82
N GLY A 23 20.10 3.79 0.51
CA GLY A 23 20.05 4.95 -0.37
C GLY A 23 19.09 6.02 0.15
N SER A 24 18.11 6.40 -0.66
CA SER A 24 17.07 7.38 -0.29
C SER A 24 15.79 6.73 0.27
N GLY A 25 15.80 5.43 0.54
CA GLY A 25 14.61 4.68 0.93
C GLY A 25 14.85 3.72 2.09
N TYR A 26 13.80 2.95 2.37
CA TYR A 26 13.74 2.04 3.50
C TYR A 26 13.32 0.67 3.03
N LEU A 27 14.14 -0.33 3.33
CA LEU A 27 13.83 -1.73 3.10
C LEU A 27 12.78 -2.19 4.10
N CYS A 28 11.74 -2.87 3.61
CA CYS A 28 10.68 -3.41 4.46
C CYS A 28 11.16 -4.68 5.19
N GLY A 29 11.14 -4.65 6.52
CA GLY A 29 11.56 -5.76 7.38
C GLY A 29 10.45 -6.73 7.78
N CYS A 30 9.32 -6.76 7.06
CA CYS A 30 8.31 -7.77 7.29
C CYS A 30 8.79 -9.17 6.86
N HIS A 31 8.15 -10.21 7.40
CA HIS A 31 8.57 -11.60 7.20
C HIS A 31 8.67 -11.98 5.70
N SER A 32 7.71 -11.60 4.86
CA SER A 32 7.77 -12.01 3.45
C SER A 32 8.65 -11.11 2.57
N CYS A 33 8.85 -9.83 2.93
CA CYS A 33 9.82 -9.01 2.17
C CYS A 33 11.27 -9.31 2.58
N ASN A 34 11.53 -9.65 3.84
CA ASN A 34 12.88 -9.93 4.36
C ASN A 34 13.96 -8.94 3.86
N TYR A 35 13.68 -7.64 3.94
CA TYR A 35 14.58 -6.57 3.52
C TYR A 35 14.98 -6.59 2.03
N THR A 36 14.20 -7.24 1.15
CA THR A 36 14.50 -7.30 -0.30
C THR A 36 13.89 -6.16 -1.11
N LYS A 37 12.76 -5.60 -0.65
CA LYS A 37 12.05 -4.50 -1.33
C LYS A 37 12.04 -3.24 -0.49
N THR A 38 12.18 -2.08 -1.14
CA THR A 38 11.94 -0.79 -0.50
C THR A 38 10.45 -0.50 -0.39
N ILE A 39 10.04 0.27 0.62
CA ILE A 39 8.65 0.75 0.72
C ILE A 39 8.24 1.51 -0.55
N TYR A 40 9.15 2.30 -1.12
CA TYR A 40 8.91 3.01 -2.38
C TYR A 40 8.63 2.04 -3.54
N GLN A 41 9.40 0.97 -3.66
CA GLN A 41 9.18 -0.05 -4.69
C GLN A 41 7.82 -0.73 -4.52
N ILE A 42 7.42 -1.07 -3.28
CA ILE A 42 6.08 -1.59 -2.97
C ILE A 42 5.00 -0.61 -3.47
N VAL A 43 5.15 0.69 -3.20
CA VAL A 43 4.20 1.72 -3.66
C VAL A 43 4.18 1.83 -5.19
N GLN A 44 5.34 1.74 -5.87
CA GLN A 44 5.39 1.77 -7.33
C GLN A 44 4.71 0.54 -7.95
N GLU A 45 4.92 -0.65 -7.40
CA GLU A 45 4.24 -1.88 -7.85
C GLU A 45 2.72 -1.69 -7.77
N LEU A 46 2.21 -1.22 -6.63
CA LEU A 46 0.78 -0.94 -6.45
C LEU A 46 0.23 0.11 -7.41
N ARG A 47 0.99 1.19 -7.65
CA ARG A 47 0.60 2.26 -8.58
C ARG A 47 0.49 1.76 -10.02
N SER A 48 1.34 0.81 -10.39
CA SER A 48 1.34 0.20 -11.73
C SER A 48 0.28 -0.90 -11.91
N THR A 49 -0.34 -1.37 -10.81
CA THR A 49 -1.34 -2.43 -10.86
C THR A 49 -2.65 -1.94 -11.51
N PRO A 50 -3.20 -2.68 -12.48
CA PRO A 50 -4.55 -2.43 -12.97
C PRO A 50 -5.57 -2.43 -11.84
N VAL A 51 -6.52 -1.50 -11.84
CA VAL A 51 -7.51 -1.35 -10.75
C VAL A 51 -8.27 -2.65 -10.46
N SER A 52 -8.54 -3.46 -11.49
CA SER A 52 -9.18 -4.78 -11.36
C SER A 52 -8.42 -5.77 -10.46
N LEU A 53 -7.09 -5.63 -10.38
CA LEU A 53 -6.21 -6.49 -9.58
C LEU A 53 -5.69 -5.78 -8.32
N LEU A 54 -6.07 -4.53 -8.09
CA LEU A 54 -5.51 -3.69 -7.02
C LEU A 54 -5.68 -4.32 -5.64
N PHE A 55 -6.84 -4.88 -5.35
CA PHE A 55 -7.11 -5.46 -4.02
C PHE A 55 -6.25 -6.70 -3.75
N ASP A 56 -6.08 -7.56 -4.76
CA ASP A 56 -5.25 -8.75 -4.65
C ASP A 56 -3.76 -8.38 -4.58
N ALA A 57 -3.34 -7.37 -5.37
CA ALA A 57 -1.99 -6.83 -5.33
C ALA A 57 -1.65 -6.23 -3.96
N ILE A 58 -2.58 -5.51 -3.31
CA ILE A 58 -2.34 -5.01 -1.95
C ILE A 58 -2.15 -6.17 -0.97
N GLN A 59 -2.86 -7.28 -1.12
CA GLN A 59 -2.67 -8.42 -0.23
C GLN A 59 -1.40 -9.23 -0.51
N THR A 60 -0.85 -9.16 -1.73
CA THR A 60 0.29 -9.98 -2.17
C THR A 60 1.62 -9.24 -2.21
N VAL A 61 1.61 -7.96 -2.60
CA VAL A 61 2.82 -7.12 -2.68
C VAL A 61 3.32 -6.76 -1.28
N PHE A 62 2.42 -6.56 -0.33
CA PHE A 62 2.80 -6.41 1.07
C PHE A 62 3.15 -7.77 1.66
N GLY A 63 4.44 -7.95 1.97
CA GLY A 63 4.93 -9.16 2.65
C GLY A 63 4.62 -9.25 4.15
N ALA A 64 3.72 -8.41 4.64
CA ALA A 64 3.28 -8.38 6.04
C ALA A 64 1.76 -8.54 6.06
N PRO A 65 1.19 -9.09 7.14
CA PRO A 65 -0.24 -8.96 7.36
C PRO A 65 -0.58 -7.47 7.42
N ILE A 66 -1.30 -6.98 6.42
CA ILE A 66 -1.87 -5.63 6.46
C ILE A 66 -2.95 -5.59 7.55
N ASN A 67 -3.19 -4.42 8.12
CA ASN A 67 -4.31 -4.24 9.03
C ASN A 67 -5.64 -4.49 8.28
N GLN A 68 -6.18 -5.69 8.46
CA GLN A 68 -7.36 -6.16 7.70
C GLN A 68 -8.60 -5.29 7.95
N LYS A 69 -8.76 -4.74 9.16
CA LYS A 69 -9.87 -3.85 9.48
C LYS A 69 -9.75 -2.55 8.70
N SER A 70 -8.60 -1.88 8.75
CA SER A 70 -8.36 -0.65 8.01
C SER A 70 -8.44 -0.88 6.50
N PHE A 71 -7.91 -2.00 6.01
CA PHE A 71 -7.97 -2.36 4.60
C PHE A 71 -9.41 -2.53 4.11
N ARG A 72 -10.27 -3.23 4.87
CA ARG A 72 -11.68 -3.39 4.51
C ARG A 72 -12.42 -2.05 4.47
N ILE A 73 -12.26 -1.22 5.50
CA ILE A 73 -12.88 0.12 5.57
C ILE A 73 -12.47 0.97 4.37
N TRP A 74 -11.17 0.98 4.05
CA TRP A 74 -10.65 1.70 2.90
C TRP A 74 -11.20 1.13 1.58
N LYS A 75 -11.24 -0.20 1.42
CA LYS A 75 -11.75 -0.87 0.22
C LYS A 75 -13.20 -0.50 -0.08
N GLU A 76 -14.06 -0.55 0.93
CA GLU A 76 -15.48 -0.14 0.81
C GLU A 76 -15.59 1.34 0.38
N SER A 77 -14.81 2.21 1.00
CA SER A 77 -14.79 3.65 0.68
C SER A 77 -14.31 3.93 -0.75
N PHE A 78 -13.26 3.22 -1.19
CA PHE A 78 -12.72 3.32 -2.54
C PHE A 78 -13.74 2.89 -3.60
N GLN A 79 -14.42 1.76 -3.37
CA GLN A 79 -15.45 1.25 -4.29
C GLN A 79 -16.65 2.20 -4.36
N ALA A 80 -17.12 2.71 -3.21
CA ALA A 80 -18.20 3.69 -3.16
C ALA A 80 -17.87 4.97 -3.95
N ALA A 81 -16.67 5.53 -3.76
CA ALA A 81 -16.21 6.70 -4.49
C ALA A 81 -16.10 6.45 -6.00
N THR A 82 -15.59 5.27 -6.39
CA THR A 82 -15.48 4.89 -7.82
C THR A 82 -16.85 4.81 -8.48
N HIS A 83 -17.84 4.22 -7.80
CA HIS A 83 -19.20 4.14 -8.28
C HIS A 83 -19.90 5.51 -8.36
N GLU A 84 -19.65 6.40 -7.40
CA GLU A 84 -20.15 7.78 -7.44
C GLU A 84 -19.57 8.55 -8.64
N LEU A 85 -18.26 8.46 -8.87
CA LEU A 85 -17.61 9.08 -10.02
C LEU A 85 -18.22 8.60 -11.34
N GLN A 86 -18.43 7.28 -11.49
CA GLN A 86 -19.10 6.74 -12.66
C GLN A 86 -20.51 7.31 -12.84
N ARG A 87 -21.28 7.47 -11.76
CA ARG A 87 -22.61 8.11 -11.83
C ARG A 87 -22.57 9.57 -12.25
N ILE A 88 -21.56 10.34 -11.83
CA ILE A 88 -21.39 11.74 -12.20
C ILE A 88 -21.04 11.85 -13.69
N TYR A 89 -19.98 11.18 -14.12
CA TYR A 89 -19.56 11.22 -15.53
C TYR A 89 -20.60 10.65 -16.49
N SER A 90 -21.35 9.62 -16.09
CA SER A 90 -22.44 9.10 -16.91
C SER A 90 -23.64 10.04 -16.99
N LYS A 91 -23.79 11.02 -16.10
CA LYS A 91 -24.84 12.06 -16.20
C LYS A 91 -24.42 13.22 -17.08
N ASP A 92 -23.14 13.55 -17.08
CA ASP A 92 -22.59 14.64 -17.89
C ASP A 92 -22.58 14.30 -19.40
N GLU A 93 -22.48 13.02 -19.78
CA GLU A 93 -22.57 12.60 -21.20
C GLU A 93 -23.99 12.67 -21.81
N PHE A 94 -25.03 12.81 -20.98
CA PHE A 94 -26.42 12.96 -21.43
C PHE A 94 -26.97 14.38 -21.21
N SER A 95 -26.10 15.35 -20.92
CA SER A 95 -26.43 16.77 -20.72
C SER A 95 -26.13 17.63 -21.95
#